data_AF-A0A5E4IHE3-F1
#
_entry.id   AF-A0A5E4IHE3-F1
#
_cell.length_a   1.000
_cell.length_b   1.000
_cell.length_c   1.000
_cell.angle_alpha   90.00
_cell.angle_beta   90.00
_cell.angle_gamma   90.00
#
_symmetry.space_group_name_H-M   'P 1'
#
loop_
_entity.id
_entity.type
_entity.pdbx_description
1 polymer ?
#
loop_
_entity_poly.entity_id
_entity_poly.type
_entity_poly.pdbx_seq_one_letter_code
_entity_poly.pdbx_strand_id
1 'polypeptide(L)'
;MSCIEQMKYDLLLERVSFKEAKEFIEKNADEVYYVDPGYKIFKDYYIIGVPPIPVGAKGGELLFTYVKPCHGTFVMKIKSEEEIQRLRDREKERVMASLKKGLKAEVPVSEKPVDYRSVFK
;
A
#
# COMPACT_ATOMS: atom_id res chain seq x y z
N MET A 1 -21.34 3.64 -12.17
CA MET A 1 -20.17 4.52 -12.26
C MET A 1 -20.05 5.23 -10.91
N SER A 2 -19.35 4.63 -9.97
CA SER A 2 -19.11 5.17 -8.63
C SER A 2 -18.12 6.33 -8.73
N CYS A 3 -18.63 7.51 -9.01
CA CYS A 3 -17.80 8.71 -9.03
C CYS A 3 -17.37 9.03 -7.60
N ILE A 4 -16.06 9.13 -7.36
CA ILE A 4 -15.52 9.72 -6.11
C ILE A 4 -16.16 11.09 -5.82
N GLU A 5 -16.57 11.79 -6.87
CA GLU A 5 -17.26 13.08 -6.79
C GLU A 5 -18.65 13.03 -6.13
N GLN A 6 -19.26 11.85 -5.99
CA GLN A 6 -20.54 11.65 -5.29
C GLN A 6 -20.36 11.32 -3.80
N MET A 7 -19.14 11.00 -3.38
CA MET A 7 -18.84 10.79 -1.95
C MET A 7 -18.54 12.13 -1.28
N LYS A 8 -18.86 12.25 0.01
CA LYS A 8 -18.42 13.38 0.82
C LYS A 8 -16.92 13.25 1.04
N TYR A 9 -16.14 13.96 0.23
CA TYR A 9 -14.70 14.08 0.39
C TYR A 9 -14.34 15.47 0.88
N ASP A 10 -13.35 15.54 1.76
CA ASP A 10 -12.69 16.78 2.12
C ASP A 10 -11.38 16.85 1.36
N LEU A 11 -11.13 18.00 0.73
CA LEU A 11 -9.89 18.24 0.02
C LEU A 11 -8.90 18.91 0.97
N LEU A 12 -7.72 18.31 1.16
CA LEU A 12 -6.71 18.79 2.11
C LEU A 12 -5.59 19.57 1.42
N LEU A 13 -5.13 19.10 0.26
CA LEU A 13 -4.07 19.73 -0.53
C LEU A 13 -4.39 19.65 -2.02
N GLU A 14 -4.12 20.73 -2.74
CA GLU A 14 -4.27 20.83 -4.19
C GLU A 14 -2.92 21.06 -4.87
N ARG A 15 -2.73 20.47 -6.05
CA ARG A 15 -1.62 20.76 -6.96
C ARG A 15 -0.23 20.58 -6.34
N VAL A 16 -0.10 19.57 -5.49
CA VAL A 16 1.16 19.25 -4.82
C VAL A 16 1.96 18.21 -5.60
N SER A 17 3.27 18.13 -5.34
CA SER A 17 4.10 17.04 -5.83
C SER A 17 3.77 15.72 -5.11
N PHE A 18 4.11 14.58 -5.71
CA PHE A 18 3.97 13.27 -5.04
C PHE A 18 4.76 13.19 -3.74
N LYS A 19 5.89 13.88 -3.66
CA LYS A 19 6.73 13.95 -2.45
C LYS A 19 6.03 14.67 -1.31
N GLU A 20 5.48 15.85 -1.59
CA GLU A 20 4.73 16.63 -0.59
C GLU A 20 3.46 15.93 -0.14
N ALA A 21 2.74 15.31 -1.09
CA ALA A 21 1.56 14.51 -0.77
C ALA A 21 1.91 13.34 0.17
N LYS A 22 3.04 12.67 -0.09
CA LYS A 22 3.55 11.60 0.77
C LYS A 22 3.90 12.10 2.17
N GLU A 23 4.71 13.16 2.27
CA GLU A 23 5.11 13.73 3.56
C GLU A 23 3.89 14.21 4.36
N PHE A 24 2.88 14.75 3.68
CA PHE A 24 1.65 15.20 4.31
C PHE A 24 0.84 14.03 4.88
N ILE A 25 0.68 12.94 4.13
CA ILE A 25 -0.03 11.74 4.59
C ILE A 25 0.69 11.13 5.79
N GLU A 26 2.01 11.01 5.73
CA GLU A 26 2.82 10.44 6.81
C GLU A 26 2.76 11.26 8.11
N LYS A 27 2.68 12.59 8.03
CA LYS A 27 2.62 13.47 9.20
C LYS A 27 1.23 13.59 9.83
N ASN A 28 0.16 13.44 9.02
CA ASN A 28 -1.20 13.72 9.46
C ASN A 28 -2.04 12.47 9.76
N ALA A 29 -1.59 11.29 9.34
CA ALA A 29 -2.25 10.02 9.58
C ALA A 29 -1.75 9.36 10.87
N ASP A 30 -2.66 8.66 11.56
CA ASP A 30 -2.32 7.88 12.75
C ASP A 30 -1.70 6.54 12.33
N GLU A 31 -2.19 5.97 11.22
CA GLU A 31 -1.73 4.73 10.61
C GLU A 31 -1.38 4.97 9.15
N VAL A 32 -0.22 4.50 8.69
CA VAL A 32 0.23 4.66 7.30
C VAL A 32 0.44 3.28 6.67
N TYR A 33 -0.24 3.05 5.56
CA TYR A 33 -0.18 1.83 4.76
C TYR A 33 0.47 2.10 3.42
N TYR A 34 1.43 1.26 3.03
CA TYR A 34 2.06 1.36 1.72
C TYR A 34 1.44 0.38 0.75
N VAL A 35 0.79 0.92 -0.27
CA VAL A 35 0.11 0.15 -1.31
C VAL A 35 0.88 0.18 -2.62
N ASP A 36 0.67 -0.88 -3.40
CA ASP A 36 1.27 -1.04 -4.71
C ASP A 36 0.53 -0.16 -5.74
N PRO A 37 1.21 0.28 -6.81
CA PRO A 37 0.56 1.06 -7.86
C PRO A 37 -0.54 0.24 -8.53
N GLY A 38 -1.69 0.88 -8.81
CA GLY A 38 -2.86 0.17 -9.33
C GLY A 38 -3.69 -0.55 -8.25
N TYR A 39 -3.43 -0.30 -6.97
CA TYR A 39 -4.32 -0.74 -5.90
C TYR A 39 -5.72 -0.10 -6.07
N LYS A 40 -6.77 -0.91 -5.87
CA LYS A 40 -8.15 -0.48 -5.94
C LYS A 40 -8.65 -0.05 -4.57
N ILE A 41 -8.91 1.24 -4.39
CA ILE A 41 -9.69 1.76 -3.26
C ILE A 41 -11.17 1.79 -3.65
N PHE A 42 -12.06 1.50 -2.70
CA PHE A 42 -13.51 1.64 -2.86
C PHE A 42 -14.09 0.83 -4.03
N LYS A 43 -13.43 -0.30 -4.37
CA LYS A 43 -13.74 -1.25 -5.45
C LYS A 43 -13.51 -0.74 -6.88
N ASP A 44 -13.73 0.54 -7.12
CA ASP A 44 -13.78 1.09 -8.49
C ASP A 44 -12.73 2.17 -8.77
N TYR A 45 -11.93 2.59 -7.77
CA TYR A 45 -10.92 3.62 -7.96
C TYR A 45 -9.50 3.06 -7.85
N TYR A 46 -8.70 3.27 -8.90
CA TYR A 46 -7.29 2.88 -8.90
C TYR A 46 -6.44 4.03 -8.39
N ILE A 47 -5.58 3.75 -7.41
CA ILE A 47 -4.59 4.72 -6.98
C ILE A 47 -3.48 4.80 -8.03
N ILE A 48 -3.25 6.03 -8.46
CA ILE A 48 -2.18 6.40 -9.36
C ILE A 48 -1.14 7.16 -8.54
N GLY A 49 0.11 6.72 -8.59
CA GLY A 49 1.20 7.35 -7.87
C GLY A 49 2.53 6.67 -8.09
N VAL A 50 3.59 7.27 -7.55
CA VAL A 50 4.95 6.72 -7.58
C VAL A 50 5.14 5.81 -6.36
N PRO A 51 5.49 4.52 -6.54
CA PRO A 51 5.74 3.62 -5.42
C PRO A 51 6.93 4.08 -4.56
N PRO A 52 6.88 3.91 -3.23
CA PRO A 52 5.76 3.36 -2.45
C PRO A 52 4.67 4.41 -2.21
N ILE A 53 3.41 4.06 -2.50
CA ILE A 53 2.28 4.99 -2.38
C ILE A 53 1.72 4.92 -0.96
N PRO A 54 1.76 6.02 -0.18
CA PRO A 54 1.22 6.05 1.16
C PRO A 54 -0.30 6.26 1.14
N VAL A 55 -1.00 5.47 1.95
CA VAL A 55 -2.41 5.63 2.27
C VAL A 55 -2.51 5.75 3.78
N GLY A 56 -3.02 6.89 4.25
CA GLY A 56 -3.16 7.16 5.67
C GLY A 56 -4.55 6.79 6.17
N ALA A 57 -4.64 6.29 7.39
CA ALA A 57 -5.88 6.23 8.14
C ALA A 57 -5.74 7.12 9.39
N LYS A 58 -6.77 7.93 9.64
CA LYS A 58 -6.88 8.81 10.80
C LYS A 58 -8.22 8.57 11.48
N GLY A 59 -8.22 7.75 12.54
CA GLY A 59 -9.45 7.23 13.14
C GLY A 59 -10.33 6.48 12.13
N GLY A 60 -11.41 7.12 11.66
CA GLY A 60 -12.34 6.60 10.64
C GLY A 60 -12.22 7.27 9.26
N GLU A 61 -11.19 8.07 9.05
CA GLU A 61 -10.97 8.84 7.84
C GLU A 61 -9.76 8.31 7.07
N LEU A 62 -9.95 8.04 5.79
CA LEU A 62 -8.93 7.59 4.87
C LEU A 62 -8.35 8.79 4.12
N LEU A 63 -7.03 8.94 4.17
CA LEU A 63 -6.26 9.92 3.43
C LEU A 63 -5.53 9.23 2.28
N PHE A 64 -5.75 9.68 1.06
CA PHE A 64 -5.09 9.12 -0.11
C PHE A 64 -4.81 10.18 -1.18
N THR A 65 -3.87 9.87 -2.05
CA THR A 65 -3.54 10.73 -3.20
C THR A 65 -4.47 10.44 -4.37
N TYR A 66 -5.07 11.49 -4.91
CA TYR A 66 -5.93 11.45 -6.10
C TYR A 66 -5.31 12.30 -7.20
N VAL A 67 -5.08 11.72 -8.37
CA VAL A 67 -4.42 12.42 -9.49
C VAL A 67 -5.45 12.72 -10.58
N LYS A 68 -5.67 14.00 -10.88
CA LYS A 68 -6.41 14.42 -12.08
C LYS A 68 -5.42 14.72 -13.20
N PRO A 69 -5.57 14.13 -14.41
CA PRO A 69 -4.61 14.33 -15.51
C PRO A 69 -4.46 15.81 -15.93
N CYS A 70 -5.51 16.61 -15.80
CA CYS A 70 -5.50 18.02 -16.20
C CYS A 70 -5.11 19.00 -15.07
N HIS A 71 -5.19 18.58 -13.81
CA HIS A 71 -5.09 19.49 -12.66
C HIS A 71 -4.03 19.09 -11.63
N GLY A 72 -3.36 17.96 -11.81
CA GLY A 72 -2.26 17.51 -10.94
C GLY A 72 -2.72 16.60 -9.80
N THR A 73 -1.91 16.56 -8.74
CA THR A 73 -2.10 15.65 -7.59
C THR A 73 -2.81 16.38 -6.45
N PHE A 74 -3.76 15.67 -5.85
CA PHE A 74 -4.58 16.12 -4.75
C PHE A 74 -4.46 15.15 -3.59
N VAL A 75 -4.56 15.65 -2.36
CA VAL A 75 -4.73 14.81 -1.18
C VAL A 75 -6.17 14.93 -0.71
N MET A 76 -6.87 13.81 -0.72
CA MET A 76 -8.28 13.72 -0.38
C MET A 76 -8.46 12.95 0.92
N LYS A 77 -9.46 13.35 1.69
CA LYS A 77 -9.91 12.68 2.90
C LYS A 77 -11.34 12.17 2.70
N ILE A 78 -11.59 10.90 2.99
CA ILE A 78 -12.91 10.27 2.88
C ILE A 78 -13.20 9.48 4.15
N LYS A 79 -14.42 9.60 4.68
CA LYS A 79 -14.87 8.76 5.81
C LYS A 79 -15.24 7.36 5.31
N SER A 80 -14.49 6.34 5.72
CA SER A 80 -14.83 4.95 5.42
C SER A 80 -14.10 3.98 6.35
N GLU A 81 -14.83 3.43 7.31
CA GLU A 81 -14.29 2.43 8.23
C GLU A 81 -14.10 1.06 7.57
N GLU A 82 -14.97 0.70 6.62
CA GLU A 82 -14.89 -0.56 5.88
C GLU A 82 -13.57 -0.72 5.13
N GLU A 83 -13.11 0.36 4.47
CA GLU A 83 -11.89 0.33 3.69
C GLU A 83 -10.64 0.33 4.58
N ILE A 84 -10.68 1.06 5.69
CA ILE A 84 -9.61 1.03 6.70
C ILE A 84 -9.44 -0.38 7.26
N GLN A 85 -10.54 -1.08 7.55
CA GLN A 85 -10.48 -2.46 8.04
C GLN A 85 -9.85 -3.41 7.01
N ARG A 86 -10.19 -3.25 5.72
CA ARG A 86 -9.56 -4.03 4.63
C ARG A 86 -8.06 -3.77 4.52
N LEU A 87 -7.63 -2.52 4.65
CA LEU A 87 -6.21 -2.16 4.65
C LEU A 87 -5.47 -2.76 5.85
N ARG A 88 -6.08 -2.71 7.05
CA ARG A 88 -5.55 -3.35 8.26
C ARG A 88 -5.38 -4.86 8.09
N ASP A 89 -6.38 -5.54 7.54
CA ASP A 89 -6.33 -6.99 7.39
C ASP A 89 -5.32 -7.40 6.31
N ARG A 90 -5.21 -6.65 5.21
CA ARG A 90 -4.14 -6.83 4.20
C ARG A 90 -2.75 -6.65 4.81
N GLU A 91 -2.56 -5.64 5.65
CA GLU A 91 -1.26 -5.40 6.27
C GLU A 91 -0.91 -6.53 7.24
N LYS A 92 -1.86 -7.03 8.04
CA LYS A 92 -1.66 -8.23 8.86
C LYS A 92 -1.26 -9.44 8.03
N GLU A 93 -1.93 -9.69 6.91
CA GLU A 93 -1.56 -10.78 5.99
C GLU A 93 -0.15 -10.61 5.45
N ARG A 94 0.23 -9.39 5.07
CA ARG A 94 1.56 -9.06 4.56
C ARG A 94 2.65 -9.26 5.61
N VAL A 95 2.40 -8.85 6.85
CA VAL A 95 3.31 -9.05 7.98
C VAL A 95 3.44 -10.54 8.30
N MET A 96 2.32 -11.28 8.36
CA MET A 96 2.33 -12.73 8.59
C MET A 96 3.04 -13.51 7.48
N ALA A 97 2.86 -13.10 6.22
CA ALA A 97 3.59 -13.68 5.09
C ALA A 97 5.09 -13.39 5.16
N SER A 98 5.46 -12.16 5.56
CA SER A 98 6.86 -11.75 5.76
C SER A 98 7.54 -12.56 6.87
N LEU A 99 6.86 -12.76 8.01
CA LEU A 99 7.34 -13.59 9.12
C LEU A 99 7.51 -15.06 8.70
N LYS A 100 6.53 -15.62 7.97
CA LYS A 100 6.64 -16.98 7.41
C LYS A 100 7.79 -17.12 6.42
N LYS A 101 8.13 -16.06 5.69
CA LYS A 101 9.25 -16.05 4.73
C LYS A 101 10.60 -15.91 5.45
N GLY A 102 10.65 -15.13 6.54
CA GLY A 102 11.80 -15.07 7.44
C GLY A 102 12.14 -16.41 8.07
N LEU A 103 11.13 -17.13 8.60
CA LEU A 103 11.33 -18.49 9.12
C LEU A 103 11.80 -19.51 8.06
N LYS A 104 11.47 -19.31 6.78
CA LYS A 104 11.93 -20.18 5.69
C LYS A 104 13.37 -19.90 5.25
N ALA A 105 13.91 -18.72 5.56
CA ALA A 105 15.28 -18.34 5.22
C ALA A 105 16.32 -18.84 6.25
N GLU A 106 15.89 -19.23 7.45
CA GLU A 106 16.77 -19.67 8.55
C GLU A 106 16.93 -21.20 8.69
N VAL A 107 16.44 -22.02 7.75
CA VAL A 107 16.72 -23.47 7.80
C VAL A 107 18.10 -23.75 7.21
N PRO A 108 19.10 -24.18 8.01
CA PRO A 108 20.47 -24.36 7.54
C PRO A 108 20.58 -25.57 6.61
N VAL A 109 21.36 -25.34 5.57
CA VAL A 109 21.88 -26.28 4.57
C VAL A 109 22.40 -27.57 5.23
N SER A 110 21.78 -28.72 4.92
CA SER A 110 22.45 -30.03 5.05
C SER A 110 22.98 -30.44 3.67
N GLU A 111 24.13 -29.89 3.31
CA GLU A 111 24.93 -30.35 2.18
C GLU A 111 25.49 -31.74 2.53
N LYS A 112 25.01 -32.78 1.87
CA LYS A 112 25.84 -33.97 1.66
C LYS A 112 26.57 -33.74 0.33
N PRO A 113 27.91 -33.80 0.27
CA PRO A 113 28.63 -33.61 -0.98
C PRO A 113 28.37 -34.81 -1.89
N VAL A 114 27.85 -34.54 -3.09
CA VAL A 114 27.68 -35.56 -4.12
C VAL A 114 29.07 -35.84 -4.71
N ASP A 115 29.61 -37.04 -4.46
CA ASP A 115 30.88 -37.49 -5.05
C ASP A 115 30.66 -37.79 -6.54
N TYR A 116 31.22 -36.94 -7.40
CA TYR A 116 31.12 -37.02 -8.87
C TYR A 116 31.87 -38.20 -9.50
N ARG A 117 32.58 -39.01 -8.71
CA ARG A 117 33.34 -40.17 -9.21
C ARG A 117 32.48 -41.34 -9.70
N SER A 118 31.19 -41.37 -9.39
CA SER A 118 30.28 -42.46 -9.76
C SER A 118 29.66 -42.34 -11.16
N VAL A 119 29.87 -41.22 -11.87
CA VAL A 119 29.21 -40.94 -13.16
C VAL A 119 29.97 -41.51 -14.38
N PHE A 120 31.25 -41.84 -14.22
CA PHE A 120 32.10 -42.34 -15.31
C PHE A 120 32.68 -43.74 -15.01
N LYS A 121 31.82 -44.74 -14.82
CA LYS A 121 32.23 -46.14 -14.83
C LYS A 121 31.24 -47.03 -15.55
#